data_AF-A0DD72-F1
#
_entry.id   AF-A0DD72-F1
#
_cell.length_a   1.000
_cell.length_b   1.000
_cell.length_c   1.000
_cell.angle_alpha   90.00
_cell.angle_beta   90.00
_cell.angle_gamma   90.00
#
_symmetry.space_group_name_H-M   'P 1'
#
loop_
_entity.id
_entity.type
_entity.pdbx_description
1 polymer ?
#
loop_
_entity_poly.entity_id
_entity_poly.type
_entity_poly.pdbx_seq_one_letter_code
_entity_poly.pdbx_strand_id
1 'polypeptide(L)'
;MKQLIQVLSAVLITVGMLYQFSPQPNKEQNLRDWCTNFDGDNGCKGSQTDNPSDWLNRNFQTPQKGDSLWREGYQDYHILQGYAQQKYSSDLRSCSISIYTRVNPEYQGSLVYSFDGEEQTSPNKTFSAPRSEVQIKVYLRAGGEITIAKLDLQPVDFVWNHPTVNQSSHYKNGQKGAIVELFGWKYEDIELECEMIAKAGYMGVKVFPPQESILDYEHPENGELNPWYWLYQPVSYRLNSRMGTVEELRKMINTCQIKGIESIRRCCCQSHEWQWQ
;
A
#
# COMPACT_ATOMS: atom_id res chain seq x y z
N MET A 1 20.06 -62.47 -13.74
CA MET A 1 21.12 -61.92 -12.85
C MET A 1 20.39 -61.25 -11.68
N LYS A 2 20.22 -61.92 -10.54
CA LYS A 2 21.20 -62.02 -9.42
C LYS A 2 21.70 -60.62 -9.03
N GLN A 3 21.14 -60.02 -7.99
CA GLN A 3 21.60 -59.98 -6.57
C GLN A 3 22.11 -58.55 -6.27
N LEU A 4 21.56 -57.82 -5.29
CA LEU A 4 21.73 -57.93 -3.83
C LEU A 4 23.10 -57.41 -3.37
N ILE A 5 23.18 -56.14 -2.91
CA ILE A 5 24.04 -55.69 -1.80
C ILE A 5 23.33 -54.54 -1.07
N GLN A 6 22.58 -54.89 -0.02
CA GLN A 6 22.57 -54.13 1.24
C GLN A 6 23.91 -54.32 1.95
N VAL A 7 24.26 -53.40 2.86
CA VAL A 7 24.92 -53.59 4.19
C VAL A 7 25.51 -52.22 4.60
N LEU A 8 24.88 -51.50 5.55
CA LEU A 8 25.17 -51.47 7.01
C LEU A 8 26.48 -50.72 7.31
N SER A 9 26.56 -49.67 8.14
CA SER A 9 26.24 -49.62 9.58
C SER A 9 26.27 -48.14 10.04
N ALA A 10 25.24 -47.63 10.72
CA ALA A 10 25.15 -47.44 12.18
C ALA A 10 26.14 -46.43 12.78
N VAL A 11 25.66 -45.27 13.26
CA VAL A 11 26.00 -44.69 14.58
C VAL A 11 24.85 -43.75 15.02
N LEU A 12 24.19 -44.10 16.11
CA LEU A 12 23.40 -43.17 16.93
C LEU A 12 24.33 -42.07 17.47
N ILE A 13 24.02 -40.80 17.20
CA ILE A 13 24.39 -39.71 18.10
C ILE A 13 23.12 -38.91 18.39
N THR A 14 22.42 -39.36 19.43
CA THR A 14 21.57 -38.53 20.27
C THR A 14 22.45 -37.51 20.99
N VAL A 15 22.49 -36.28 20.49
CA VAL A 15 22.86 -35.10 21.30
C VAL A 15 21.73 -34.10 21.13
N GLY A 16 21.03 -33.87 22.24
CA GLY A 16 19.91 -32.95 22.31
C GLY A 16 20.34 -31.51 22.01
N MET A 17 19.63 -30.90 21.06
CA MET A 17 19.20 -29.53 21.25
C MET A 17 17.71 -29.58 21.57
N LEU A 18 17.43 -29.53 22.87
CA LEU A 18 16.18 -29.02 23.39
C LEU A 18 16.06 -27.56 22.92
N TYR A 19 15.59 -27.34 21.70
CA TYR A 19 14.79 -26.15 21.44
C TYR A 19 13.43 -26.45 22.05
N GLN A 20 13.36 -26.22 23.36
CA GLN A 20 12.13 -25.85 24.03
C GLN A 20 11.72 -24.49 23.44
N PHE A 21 11.16 -24.51 22.23
CA PHE A 21 10.07 -23.60 21.96
C PHE A 21 9.03 -24.00 22.97
N SER A 22 8.92 -23.24 24.07
CA SER A 22 7.69 -23.23 24.83
C SER A 22 6.62 -22.93 23.79
N PRO A 23 5.76 -23.90 23.43
CA PRO A 23 4.51 -23.54 22.79
C PRO A 23 3.87 -22.66 23.86
N GLN A 24 3.67 -21.37 23.58
CA GLN A 24 2.71 -20.63 24.37
C GLN A 24 1.47 -21.53 24.40
N PRO A 25 0.98 -21.93 25.58
CA PRO A 25 -0.10 -22.89 25.67
C PRO A 25 -1.20 -22.34 24.80
N ASN A 26 -1.63 -23.14 23.82
CA ASN A 26 -2.69 -22.86 22.89
C ASN A 26 -3.67 -21.86 23.52
N LYS A 27 -3.51 -20.56 23.20
CA LYS A 27 -4.71 -19.82 22.89
C LYS A 27 -5.13 -20.47 21.59
N GLU A 28 -5.86 -21.58 21.71
CA GLU A 28 -7.01 -21.82 20.87
C GLU A 28 -7.80 -20.51 20.90
N GLN A 29 -7.37 -19.56 20.09
CA GLN A 29 -8.29 -18.73 19.35
C GLN A 29 -9.03 -19.75 18.49
N ASN A 30 -9.98 -20.43 19.13
CA ASN A 30 -11.20 -20.79 18.46
C ASN A 30 -11.56 -19.50 17.73
N LEU A 31 -11.34 -19.48 16.41
CA LEU A 31 -11.96 -18.53 15.51
C LEU A 31 -13.46 -18.82 15.63
N ARG A 32 -14.00 -18.36 16.75
CA ARG A 32 -15.41 -18.41 17.10
C ARG A 32 -16.11 -17.59 16.03
N ASP A 33 -17.33 -17.97 15.69
CA ASP A 33 -18.20 -17.37 14.66
C ASP A 33 -18.55 -15.88 14.88
N TRP A 34 -17.76 -15.12 15.63
CA TRP A 34 -18.10 -13.81 16.15
C TRP A 34 -17.00 -12.83 15.76
N CYS A 35 -17.42 -11.79 15.02
CA CYS A 35 -16.61 -10.70 14.50
C CYS A 35 -16.11 -9.74 15.60
N THR A 36 -15.75 -10.22 16.80
CA THR A 36 -15.35 -9.35 17.91
C THR A 36 -13.87 -8.98 17.80
N ASN A 37 -13.56 -7.72 17.52
CA ASN A 37 -12.24 -7.12 17.57
C ASN A 37 -12.12 -6.10 18.72
N PHE A 38 -10.87 -5.75 19.07
CA PHE A 38 -10.42 -4.91 20.19
C PHE A 38 -11.30 -5.00 21.45
N ASP A 39 -10.91 -5.87 22.39
CA ASP A 39 -11.57 -6.05 23.70
C ASP A 39 -13.09 -6.36 23.66
N GLY A 40 -13.63 -6.73 22.50
CA GLY A 40 -15.04 -7.06 22.31
C GLY A 40 -15.94 -5.86 21.99
N ASP A 41 -15.35 -4.67 21.82
CA ASP A 41 -16.07 -3.42 21.55
C ASP A 41 -16.40 -3.20 20.08
N ASN A 42 -15.59 -3.77 19.20
CA ASN A 42 -15.82 -3.69 17.78
C ASN A 42 -16.37 -5.05 17.35
N GLY A 43 -17.48 -5.05 16.61
CA GLY A 43 -17.92 -6.29 16.00
C GLY A 43 -19.36 -6.30 15.57
N CYS A 44 -19.79 -7.47 15.09
CA CYS A 44 -21.16 -7.67 14.68
C CYS A 44 -22.05 -7.89 15.90
N LYS A 45 -23.08 -7.05 16.07
CA LYS A 45 -24.23 -7.34 16.95
C LYS A 45 -25.38 -7.84 16.09
N GLY A 46 -25.57 -9.16 16.07
CA GLY A 46 -26.48 -9.81 15.12
C GLY A 46 -25.92 -9.72 13.69
N SER A 47 -26.71 -9.19 12.76
CA SER A 47 -26.32 -9.00 11.35
C SER A 47 -25.76 -7.62 11.02
N GLN A 48 -25.55 -6.77 12.04
CA GLN A 48 -25.07 -5.39 11.86
C GLN A 48 -23.69 -5.24 12.50
N THR A 49 -22.77 -4.57 11.81
CA THR A 49 -21.54 -4.07 12.41
C THR A 49 -21.90 -2.94 13.36
N ASP A 50 -21.59 -3.09 14.65
CA ASP A 50 -21.76 -2.06 15.67
C ASP A 50 -20.37 -1.57 16.07
N ASN A 51 -20.05 -0.34 15.69
CA ASN A 51 -18.85 0.35 16.13
C ASN A 51 -19.30 1.49 17.04
N PRO A 52 -18.77 1.63 18.27
CA PRO A 52 -19.12 2.74 19.13
C PRO A 52 -18.68 4.08 18.51
N SER A 53 -19.28 5.18 18.96
CA SER A 53 -19.09 6.51 18.38
C SER A 53 -17.63 7.01 18.43
N ASP A 54 -16.85 6.49 19.37
CA ASP A 54 -15.43 6.78 19.55
C ASP A 54 -14.50 5.77 18.84
N TRP A 55 -15.04 4.77 18.14
CA TRP A 55 -14.24 3.75 17.44
C TRP A 55 -13.19 4.37 16.53
N LEU A 56 -13.56 5.43 15.79
CA LEU A 56 -12.65 6.14 14.90
C LEU A 56 -11.45 6.75 15.62
N ASN A 57 -11.59 7.10 16.91
CA ASN A 57 -10.49 7.62 17.73
C ASN A 57 -9.47 6.54 18.09
N ARG A 58 -9.85 5.26 17.93
CA ARG A 58 -8.99 4.11 18.19
C ARG A 58 -8.16 3.68 16.96
N ASN A 59 -8.08 4.51 15.92
CA ASN A 59 -7.31 4.17 14.71
C ASN A 59 -5.79 4.38 14.84
N PHE A 60 -5.30 4.78 16.02
CA PHE A 60 -3.89 5.09 16.29
C PHE A 60 -3.17 3.93 17.03
N GLN A 61 -3.21 2.73 16.45
CA GLN A 61 -2.73 1.49 17.10
C GLN A 61 -1.29 1.08 16.73
N THR A 62 -0.59 1.88 15.93
CA THR A 62 0.81 1.56 15.61
C THR A 62 1.65 1.69 16.88
N PRO A 63 2.63 0.80 17.14
CA PRO A 63 3.53 0.95 18.27
C PRO A 63 4.21 2.33 18.28
N GLN A 64 4.53 2.85 19.46
CA GLN A 64 5.25 4.11 19.62
C GLN A 64 6.76 3.93 19.45
N LYS A 65 7.47 5.00 19.08
CA LYS A 65 8.92 4.96 18.95
C LYS A 65 9.57 4.59 20.29
N GLY A 66 10.43 3.58 20.28
CA GLY A 66 11.05 3.01 21.49
C GLY A 66 10.39 1.72 21.98
N ASP A 67 9.19 1.37 21.48
CA ASP A 67 8.62 0.04 21.67
C ASP A 67 9.38 -1.01 20.86
N SER A 68 9.51 -2.23 21.40
CA SER A 68 10.12 -3.39 20.73
C SER A 68 9.45 -3.78 19.39
N LEU A 69 8.16 -3.49 19.26
CA LEU A 69 7.37 -3.78 18.06
C LEU A 69 7.38 -2.62 17.06
N TRP A 70 7.94 -1.46 17.41
CA TRP A 70 8.04 -0.34 16.49
C TRP A 70 8.95 -0.67 15.30
N ARG A 71 8.59 -0.12 14.14
CA ARG A 71 9.35 -0.24 12.89
C ARG A 71 9.46 1.15 12.27
N GLU A 72 10.56 1.42 11.60
CA GLU A 72 10.83 2.73 10.98
C GLU A 72 9.70 3.20 10.06
N GLY A 73 9.10 2.26 9.32
CA GLY A 73 7.99 2.56 8.42
C GLY A 73 6.72 3.06 9.10
N TYR A 74 6.54 2.84 10.40
CA TYR A 74 5.39 3.34 11.17
C TYR A 74 5.50 4.82 11.51
N GLN A 75 6.71 5.39 11.46
CA GLN A 75 6.93 6.80 11.79
C GLN A 75 6.25 7.16 13.14
N ASP A 76 5.47 8.24 13.15
CA ASP A 76 4.64 8.66 14.28
C ASP A 76 3.13 8.43 14.01
N TYR A 77 2.75 7.35 13.30
CA TYR A 77 1.34 7.02 12.99
C TYR A 77 0.45 6.80 14.22
N HIS A 78 1.02 6.66 15.42
CA HIS A 78 0.28 6.61 16.69
C HIS A 78 -0.18 7.99 17.16
N ILE A 79 0.34 9.06 16.54
CA ILE A 79 -0.01 10.46 16.82
C ILE A 79 -0.60 11.14 15.58
N LEU A 80 0.03 10.99 14.42
CA LEU A 80 -0.28 11.75 13.22
C LEU A 80 -0.36 10.83 12.00
N GLN A 81 -1.53 10.81 11.36
CA GLN A 81 -1.79 10.06 10.14
C GLN A 81 -2.29 11.00 9.04
N GLY A 82 -2.09 10.64 7.77
CA GLY A 82 -2.60 11.43 6.67
C GLY A 82 -2.18 10.91 5.29
N TYR A 83 -2.75 11.54 4.26
CA TYR A 83 -2.46 11.24 2.85
C TYR A 83 -2.59 12.50 1.99
N ALA A 84 -1.96 12.46 0.81
CA ALA A 84 -2.05 13.52 -0.19
C ALA A 84 -3.07 13.15 -1.28
N GLN A 85 -3.90 14.10 -1.68
CA GLN A 85 -4.78 14.00 -2.84
C GLN A 85 -4.29 14.97 -3.92
N GLN A 86 -4.27 14.50 -5.17
CA GLN A 86 -3.96 15.31 -6.34
C GLN A 86 -5.23 15.61 -7.13
N LYS A 87 -5.41 16.87 -7.54
CA LYS A 87 -6.49 17.28 -8.44
C LYS A 87 -5.94 18.12 -9.58
N TYR A 88 -6.08 17.62 -10.80
CA TYR A 88 -5.55 18.26 -12.00
C TYR A 88 -6.57 19.24 -12.62
N SER A 89 -6.04 20.27 -13.28
CA SER A 89 -6.80 21.06 -14.26
C SER A 89 -7.10 20.21 -15.50
N SER A 90 -8.11 20.62 -16.28
CA SER A 90 -8.54 19.91 -17.49
C SER A 90 -7.46 19.83 -18.58
N ASP A 91 -6.50 20.76 -18.58
CA ASP A 91 -5.37 20.77 -19.51
C ASP A 91 -4.15 19.96 -19.02
N LEU A 92 -4.26 19.36 -17.82
CA LEU A 92 -3.19 18.62 -17.15
C LEU A 92 -1.90 19.43 -16.99
N ARG A 93 -1.98 20.77 -16.92
CA ARG A 93 -0.83 21.66 -16.70
C ARG A 93 -0.72 22.20 -15.29
N SER A 94 -1.76 22.02 -14.47
CA SER A 94 -1.78 22.41 -13.08
C SER A 94 -2.33 21.27 -12.21
N CYS A 95 -1.75 21.12 -11.01
CA CYS A 95 -2.19 20.14 -10.02
C CYS A 95 -2.27 20.79 -8.63
N SER A 96 -3.45 20.75 -8.03
CA SER A 96 -3.67 21.09 -6.63
C SER A 96 -3.47 19.87 -5.77
N ILE A 97 -2.53 19.96 -4.82
CA ILE A 97 -2.29 18.93 -3.81
C ILE A 97 -2.98 19.37 -2.52
N SER A 98 -3.81 18.48 -1.95
CA SER A 98 -4.52 18.67 -0.69
C SER A 98 -4.12 17.57 0.29
N ILE A 99 -3.64 17.96 1.47
CA ILE A 99 -3.23 17.01 2.51
C ILE A 99 -4.36 16.82 3.52
N TYR A 100 -4.78 15.57 3.69
CA TYR A 100 -5.79 15.18 4.67
C TYR A 100 -5.09 14.52 5.85
N THR A 101 -5.27 15.08 7.04
CA THR A 101 -4.58 14.62 8.25
C THR A 101 -5.54 14.33 9.38
N ARG A 102 -5.17 13.39 10.23
CA ARG A 102 -5.82 13.08 11.50
C ARG A 102 -4.78 13.07 12.60
N VAL A 103 -5.09 13.73 13.71
CA VAL A 103 -4.27 13.76 14.92
C VAL A 103 -4.97 12.94 15.98
N ASN A 104 -4.21 12.14 16.72
CA ASN A 104 -4.69 11.41 17.88
C ASN A 104 -5.23 12.43 18.91
N PRO A 105 -6.51 12.33 19.34
CA PRO A 105 -7.12 13.28 20.27
C PRO A 105 -6.38 13.47 21.61
N GLU A 106 -5.53 12.53 22.01
CA GLU A 106 -4.68 12.64 23.20
C GLU A 106 -3.59 13.70 23.07
N TYR A 107 -3.28 14.14 21.83
CA TYR A 107 -2.23 15.09 21.52
C TYR A 107 -2.83 16.41 21.02
N GLN A 108 -2.21 17.51 21.44
CA GLN A 108 -2.60 18.85 21.03
C GLN A 108 -1.44 19.56 20.34
N GLY A 109 -1.74 20.31 19.28
CA GLY A 109 -0.74 21.07 18.55
C GLY A 109 -1.33 21.71 17.31
N SER A 110 -0.48 22.47 16.62
CA SER A 110 -0.80 23.06 15.32
C SER A 110 -0.11 22.27 14.22
N LEU A 111 -0.84 22.05 13.12
CA LEU A 111 -0.32 21.36 11.94
C LEU A 111 0.49 22.33 11.08
N VAL A 112 1.66 21.87 10.66
CA VAL A 112 2.54 22.56 9.70
C VAL A 112 2.79 21.62 8.54
N TYR A 113 2.54 22.09 7.33
CA TYR A 113 2.72 21.32 6.10
C TYR A 113 3.94 21.86 5.37
N SER A 114 4.85 20.97 4.99
CA SER A 114 6.05 21.29 4.25
C SER A 114 5.99 20.67 2.87
N PHE A 115 6.12 21.52 1.85
CA PHE A 115 6.24 21.10 0.46
C PHE A 115 7.64 21.46 -0.03
N ASP A 116 8.48 20.46 -0.28
CA ASP A 116 9.90 20.63 -0.66
C ASP A 116 10.72 21.45 0.34
N GLY A 117 10.38 21.35 1.62
CA GLY A 117 11.02 22.09 2.70
C GLY A 117 10.36 23.44 3.01
N GLU A 118 9.50 23.96 2.14
CA GLU A 118 8.75 25.20 2.39
C GLU A 118 7.56 24.94 3.30
N GLU A 119 7.62 25.47 4.52
CA GLU A 119 6.56 25.30 5.54
C GLU A 119 5.42 26.31 5.40
N GLN A 120 4.20 25.83 5.59
CA GLN A 120 2.97 26.61 5.57
C GLN A 120 1.92 26.01 6.51
N THR A 121 0.92 26.80 6.88
CA THR A 121 -0.22 26.34 7.72
C THR A 121 -1.40 25.82 6.90
N SER A 122 -1.46 26.16 5.61
CA SER A 122 -2.46 25.62 4.70
C SER A 122 -2.12 24.17 4.31
N PRO A 123 -3.09 23.24 4.30
CA PRO A 123 -2.90 21.88 3.80
C PRO A 123 -2.85 21.79 2.27
N ASN A 124 -3.05 22.90 1.56
CA ASN A 124 -3.20 22.94 0.10
C ASN A 124 -2.05 23.70 -0.55
N LYS A 125 -1.52 23.15 -1.66
CA LYS A 125 -0.56 23.85 -2.54
C LYS A 125 -0.79 23.44 -3.99
N THR A 126 -0.77 24.42 -4.89
CA THR A 126 -0.94 24.19 -6.33
C THR A 126 0.41 24.30 -7.03
N PHE A 127 0.67 23.36 -7.92
CA PHE A 127 1.85 23.28 -8.75
C PHE A 127 1.46 23.39 -10.23
N SER A 128 2.38 23.90 -11.04
CA SER A 128 2.24 23.98 -12.50
C SER A 128 3.40 23.24 -13.16
N ALA A 129 3.15 22.68 -14.35
CA ALA A 129 4.18 22.05 -15.15
C ALA A 129 5.24 23.07 -15.64
N PRO A 130 6.53 22.70 -15.74
CA PRO A 130 7.10 21.40 -15.41
C PRO A 130 7.45 21.27 -13.92
N ARG A 131 7.20 20.09 -13.35
CA ARG A 131 7.63 19.71 -12.00
C ARG A 131 7.84 18.20 -11.95
N SER A 132 9.00 17.73 -11.50
CA SER A 132 9.32 16.31 -11.42
C SER A 132 8.57 15.62 -10.28
N GLU A 133 8.77 16.08 -9.05
CA GLU A 133 8.10 15.53 -7.88
C GLU A 133 7.99 16.61 -6.80
N VAL A 134 7.21 16.31 -5.76
CA VAL A 134 7.11 17.12 -4.56
C VAL A 134 7.26 16.22 -3.34
N GLN A 135 8.21 16.56 -2.47
CA GLN A 135 8.35 15.94 -1.16
C GLN A 135 7.41 16.62 -0.17
N ILE A 136 6.65 15.82 0.58
CA ILE A 136 5.62 16.34 1.48
C ILE A 136 5.88 15.80 2.88
N LYS A 137 6.04 16.71 3.83
CA LYS A 137 6.14 16.39 5.25
C LYS A 137 5.08 17.16 6.02
N VAL A 138 4.53 16.54 7.05
CA VAL A 138 3.61 17.17 7.98
C VAL A 138 4.18 17.07 9.37
N TYR A 139 4.09 18.16 10.12
CA TYR A 139 4.51 18.25 11.51
C TYR A 139 3.33 18.63 12.38
N LEU A 140 3.24 17.99 13.55
CA LEU A 140 2.42 18.48 14.65
C LEU A 140 3.35 19.21 15.63
N ARG A 141 3.10 20.51 15.87
CA ARG A 141 3.94 21.33 16.76
C ARG A 141 3.19 21.85 17.98
N ALA A 142 3.82 21.76 19.15
CA ALA A 142 3.40 22.44 20.36
C ALA A 142 4.06 23.81 20.45
N GLY A 143 3.27 24.85 20.75
CA GLY A 143 3.78 26.22 20.90
C GLY A 143 4.45 26.80 19.64
N GLY A 144 4.24 26.20 18.48
CA GLY A 144 4.81 26.64 17.19
C GLY A 144 6.24 26.18 16.89
N GLU A 145 6.99 25.72 17.88
CA GLU A 145 8.43 25.39 17.73
C GLU A 145 8.74 23.91 17.96
N ILE A 146 8.11 23.28 18.95
CA ILE A 146 8.46 21.92 19.39
C ILE A 146 7.72 20.90 18.51
N THR A 147 8.44 20.09 17.75
CA THR A 147 7.84 19.01 16.94
C THR A 147 7.48 17.82 17.83
N ILE A 148 6.18 17.52 17.93
CA ILE A 148 5.63 16.39 18.67
C ILE A 148 5.62 15.13 17.81
N ALA A 149 5.21 15.27 16.55
CA ALA A 149 5.11 14.17 15.61
C ALA A 149 5.45 14.65 14.20
N LYS A 150 6.01 13.75 13.41
CA LYS A 150 6.32 13.95 12.00
C LYS A 150 5.69 12.85 11.16
N LEU A 151 5.13 13.27 10.03
CA LEU A 151 4.63 12.40 8.99
C LEU A 151 5.33 12.73 7.67
N ASP A 152 6.17 11.83 7.20
CA ASP A 152 6.75 11.82 5.86
C ASP A 152 5.78 11.09 4.91
N LEU A 153 5.21 11.85 3.98
CA LEU A 153 4.35 11.27 2.95
C LEU A 153 5.19 10.83 1.77
N GLN A 154 4.69 9.83 1.05
CA GLN A 154 5.32 9.39 -0.18
C GLN A 154 5.41 10.56 -1.18
N PRO A 155 6.56 10.76 -1.85
CA PRO A 155 6.72 11.81 -2.84
C PRO A 155 5.63 11.72 -3.92
N VAL A 156 5.09 12.88 -4.27
CA VAL A 156 4.04 12.99 -5.28
C VAL A 156 4.68 13.26 -6.63
N ASP A 157 4.47 12.34 -7.57
CA ASP A 157 4.80 12.49 -8.99
C ASP A 157 3.58 13.02 -9.75
N PHE A 158 3.82 13.64 -10.91
CA PHE A 158 2.81 14.30 -11.69
C PHE A 158 2.51 13.65 -13.04
N VAL A 159 1.24 13.70 -13.45
CA VAL A 159 0.76 13.12 -14.72
C VAL A 159 1.51 13.69 -15.94
N TRP A 160 1.94 14.95 -15.92
CA TRP A 160 2.69 15.54 -17.03
C TRP A 160 4.13 15.02 -17.18
N ASN A 161 4.65 14.26 -16.23
CA ASN A 161 5.94 13.58 -16.36
C ASN A 161 5.81 12.24 -17.10
N HIS A 162 4.59 11.74 -17.27
CA HIS A 162 4.34 10.50 -17.96
C HIS A 162 4.54 10.67 -19.46
N PRO A 163 5.13 9.67 -20.15
CA PRO A 163 5.31 9.70 -21.59
C PRO A 163 3.97 9.81 -22.32
N THR A 164 3.93 10.60 -23.39
CA THR A 164 2.75 10.69 -24.25
C THR A 164 2.52 9.38 -24.99
N VAL A 165 1.29 8.86 -24.87
CA VAL A 165 0.90 7.62 -25.51
C VAL A 165 0.46 7.91 -26.96
N ASN A 166 1.30 7.53 -27.92
CA ASN A 166 1.03 7.72 -29.35
C ASN A 166 0.14 6.59 -29.89
N GLN A 167 -1.18 6.73 -29.75
CA GLN A 167 -2.16 5.79 -30.29
C GLN A 167 -2.94 6.36 -31.48
N SER A 168 -3.51 5.45 -32.30
CA SER A 168 -4.41 5.84 -33.39
C SER A 168 -5.66 6.54 -32.85
N SER A 169 -6.24 7.43 -33.65
CA SER A 169 -7.47 8.17 -33.27
C SER A 169 -8.66 7.27 -32.95
N HIS A 170 -8.65 6.01 -33.40
CA HIS A 170 -9.72 5.03 -33.14
C HIS A 170 -9.83 4.62 -31.66
N TYR A 171 -8.74 4.80 -30.91
CA TYR A 171 -8.59 4.32 -29.53
C TYR A 171 -8.60 5.47 -28.51
N LYS A 172 -8.55 6.72 -28.97
CA LYS A 172 -8.64 7.91 -28.12
C LYS A 172 -9.96 7.92 -27.33
N ASN A 173 -9.91 8.44 -26.10
CA ASN A 173 -11.02 8.53 -25.14
C ASN A 173 -11.45 7.17 -24.53
N GLY A 174 -10.66 6.11 -24.66
CA GLY A 174 -10.85 4.86 -23.92
C GLY A 174 -12.15 4.08 -24.20
N GLN A 175 -12.92 4.45 -25.22
CA GLN A 175 -14.20 3.82 -25.56
C GLN A 175 -14.07 2.49 -26.30
N LYS A 176 -12.89 2.20 -26.84
CA LYS A 176 -12.57 0.99 -27.61
C LYS A 176 -11.23 0.49 -27.13
N GLY A 177 -11.07 -0.82 -26.95
CA GLY A 177 -9.82 -1.44 -26.50
C GLY A 177 -10.04 -2.62 -25.58
N ALA A 178 -9.06 -3.54 -25.54
CA ALA A 178 -9.00 -4.61 -24.56
C ALA A 178 -8.01 -4.24 -23.45
N ILE A 179 -8.35 -4.59 -22.21
CA ILE A 179 -7.47 -4.49 -21.05
C ILE A 179 -7.11 -5.90 -20.61
N VAL A 180 -5.81 -6.19 -20.47
CA VAL A 180 -5.35 -7.46 -19.91
C VAL A 180 -5.24 -7.35 -18.39
N GLU A 181 -5.73 -8.36 -17.67
CA GLU A 181 -5.59 -8.43 -16.20
C GLU A 181 -4.47 -9.41 -15.84
N LEU A 182 -3.45 -8.92 -15.13
CA LEU A 182 -2.27 -9.68 -14.75
C LEU A 182 -2.31 -9.95 -13.24
N PHE A 183 -3.03 -11.00 -12.87
CA PHE A 183 -3.36 -11.32 -11.49
C PHE A 183 -2.13 -11.82 -10.71
N GLY A 184 -1.70 -11.07 -9.70
CA GLY A 184 -0.56 -11.44 -8.85
C GLY A 184 0.82 -11.35 -9.51
N TRP A 185 0.93 -10.66 -10.66
CA TRP A 185 2.21 -10.46 -11.35
C TRP A 185 3.02 -9.32 -10.71
N LYS A 186 4.35 -9.52 -10.60
CA LYS A 186 5.27 -8.47 -10.17
C LYS A 186 5.38 -7.39 -11.23
N TYR A 187 5.63 -6.15 -10.81
CA TYR A 187 5.73 -5.03 -11.74
C TYR A 187 6.88 -5.19 -12.75
N GLU A 188 8.00 -5.77 -12.34
CA GLU A 188 9.13 -6.06 -13.23
C GLU A 188 8.76 -7.06 -14.34
N ASP A 189 8.00 -8.11 -14.02
CA ASP A 189 7.57 -9.11 -15.00
C ASP A 189 6.61 -8.48 -16.03
N ILE A 190 5.69 -7.62 -15.55
CA ILE A 190 4.78 -6.87 -16.43
C ILE A 190 5.56 -5.91 -17.34
N GLU A 191 6.58 -5.25 -16.81
CA GLU A 191 7.45 -4.35 -17.59
C GLU A 191 8.05 -5.06 -18.81
N LEU A 192 8.54 -6.29 -18.62
CA LEU A 192 9.13 -7.10 -19.70
C LEU A 192 8.10 -7.47 -20.77
N GLU A 193 6.86 -7.71 -20.38
CA GLU A 193 5.77 -8.11 -21.28
C GLU A 193 5.08 -6.94 -21.99
N CYS A 194 5.33 -5.69 -21.59
CA CYS A 194 4.70 -4.49 -22.18
C CYS A 194 4.79 -4.46 -23.72
N GLU A 195 5.89 -4.94 -24.31
CA GLU A 195 6.03 -4.99 -25.77
C GLU A 195 5.11 -6.02 -26.43
N MET A 196 4.99 -7.22 -25.85
CA MET A 196 4.11 -8.26 -26.36
C MET A 196 2.65 -7.85 -26.18
N ILE A 197 2.30 -7.30 -25.02
CA ILE A 197 0.96 -6.80 -24.70
C ILE A 197 0.53 -5.72 -25.71
N ALA A 198 1.42 -4.77 -26.00
CA ALA A 198 1.16 -3.72 -27.00
C ALA A 198 1.00 -4.31 -28.42
N LYS A 199 1.88 -5.24 -28.83
CA LYS A 199 1.79 -5.92 -30.14
C LYS A 199 0.52 -6.75 -30.30
N ALA A 200 0.03 -7.33 -29.21
CA ALA A 200 -1.23 -8.07 -29.18
C ALA A 200 -2.47 -7.15 -29.28
N GLY A 201 -2.29 -5.83 -29.21
CA GLY A 201 -3.36 -4.84 -29.37
C GLY A 201 -4.12 -4.52 -28.07
N TYR A 202 -3.59 -4.90 -26.91
CA TYR A 202 -4.13 -4.45 -25.63
C TYR A 202 -3.79 -2.98 -25.38
N MET A 203 -4.75 -2.25 -24.87
CA MET A 203 -4.63 -0.82 -24.58
C MET A 203 -4.39 -0.50 -23.11
N GLY A 204 -4.55 -1.51 -22.26
CA GLY A 204 -4.36 -1.34 -20.84
C GLY A 204 -3.94 -2.62 -20.14
N VAL A 205 -3.33 -2.41 -18.98
CA VAL A 205 -2.96 -3.47 -18.05
C VAL A 205 -3.64 -3.18 -16.73
N LYS A 206 -4.38 -4.16 -16.21
CA LYS A 206 -4.97 -4.11 -14.88
C LYS A 206 -4.03 -4.85 -13.92
N VAL A 207 -3.52 -4.11 -12.94
CA VAL A 207 -2.57 -4.58 -11.93
C VAL A 207 -3.21 -4.61 -10.56
N PHE A 208 -2.62 -5.43 -9.70
CA PHE A 208 -3.03 -5.57 -8.32
C PHE A 208 -2.90 -4.28 -7.50
N PRO A 209 -3.62 -4.18 -6.36
CA PRO A 209 -3.46 -3.12 -5.38
C PRO A 209 -1.98 -2.76 -5.15
N PRO A 210 -1.55 -1.52 -5.44
CA PRO A 210 -0.17 -1.09 -5.17
C PRO A 210 0.08 -0.72 -3.71
N GLN A 211 -0.96 -0.64 -2.90
CA GLN A 211 -0.84 -0.29 -1.49
C GLN A 211 -0.19 -1.41 -0.67
N GLU A 212 0.43 -1.04 0.45
CA GLU A 212 0.80 -2.01 1.48
C GLU A 212 -0.44 -2.74 1.98
N SER A 213 -0.34 -4.06 2.10
CA SER A 213 -1.41 -4.94 2.57
C SER A 213 -0.99 -5.69 3.82
N ILE A 214 -1.96 -6.32 4.49
CA ILE A 214 -1.69 -7.23 5.59
C ILE A 214 -0.70 -8.32 5.14
N LEU A 215 0.29 -8.57 6.01
CA LEU A 215 1.23 -9.68 5.91
C LEU A 215 1.39 -10.30 7.29
N ASP A 216 1.39 -11.62 7.33
CA ASP A 216 1.58 -12.40 8.54
C ASP A 216 2.48 -13.61 8.23
N TYR A 217 3.11 -14.15 9.27
CA TYR A 217 3.85 -15.40 9.26
C TYR A 217 3.01 -16.59 9.73
N GLU A 218 1.76 -16.34 10.15
CA GLU A 218 0.79 -17.38 10.47
C GLU A 218 0.03 -17.86 9.21
N HIS A 219 -0.59 -19.04 9.31
CA HIS A 219 -1.38 -19.67 8.23
C HIS A 219 -2.88 -19.64 8.57
N PRO A 220 -3.56 -18.50 8.39
CA PRO A 220 -4.88 -18.26 8.95
C PRO A 220 -6.00 -19.05 8.27
N GLU A 221 -5.84 -19.41 7.00
CA GLU A 221 -6.84 -20.17 6.24
C GLU A 221 -6.20 -21.32 5.47
N ASN A 222 -6.63 -22.55 5.76
CA ASN A 222 -6.25 -23.78 5.02
C ASN A 222 -4.74 -24.05 4.89
N GLY A 223 -3.90 -23.48 5.75
CA GLY A 223 -2.45 -23.61 5.64
C GLY A 223 -1.80 -22.68 4.61
N GLU A 224 -2.56 -21.78 3.97
CA GLU A 224 -2.00 -20.82 3.00
C GLU A 224 -1.37 -19.63 3.73
N LEU A 225 -0.11 -19.33 3.39
CA LEU A 225 0.60 -18.17 3.90
C LEU A 225 0.27 -16.94 3.02
N ASN A 226 -0.30 -15.89 3.61
CA ASN A 226 -0.63 -14.63 2.93
C ASN A 226 -1.46 -14.80 1.64
N PRO A 227 -2.73 -15.21 1.75
CA PRO A 227 -3.58 -15.48 0.58
C PRO A 227 -3.82 -14.22 -0.28
N TRP A 228 -4.19 -14.41 -1.55
CA TRP A 228 -4.25 -13.32 -2.53
C TRP A 228 -5.24 -12.21 -2.17
N TYR A 229 -6.35 -12.53 -1.50
CA TYR A 229 -7.39 -11.55 -1.17
C TYR A 229 -6.95 -10.59 -0.04
N TRP A 230 -5.88 -10.89 0.69
CA TRP A 230 -5.27 -9.96 1.64
C TRP A 230 -4.71 -8.71 0.97
N LEU A 231 -4.36 -8.77 -0.31
CA LEU A 231 -3.96 -7.59 -1.09
C LEU A 231 -5.06 -6.52 -1.16
N TYR A 232 -6.31 -6.90 -0.91
CA TYR A 232 -7.45 -6.00 -0.84
C TYR A 232 -7.72 -5.44 0.56
N GLN A 233 -6.83 -5.72 1.53
CA GLN A 233 -6.87 -5.18 2.90
C GLN A 233 -5.70 -4.20 3.10
N PRO A 234 -5.82 -2.95 2.59
CA PRO A 234 -4.75 -1.97 2.68
C PRO A 234 -4.51 -1.55 4.14
N VAL A 235 -3.24 -1.49 4.54
CA VAL A 235 -2.83 -1.06 5.88
C VAL A 235 -2.19 0.33 5.88
N SER A 236 -1.83 0.85 4.71
CA SER A 236 -1.28 2.20 4.56
C SER A 236 -1.58 2.78 3.17
N TYR A 237 -1.32 4.08 3.01
CA TYR A 237 -1.37 4.77 1.72
C TYR A 237 -0.07 4.68 0.92
N ARG A 238 0.96 4.01 1.45
CA ARG A 238 2.25 3.84 0.76
C ARG A 238 2.09 2.84 -0.37
N LEU A 239 2.67 3.17 -1.52
CA LEU A 239 2.70 2.33 -2.71
C LEU A 239 3.90 1.37 -2.63
N ASN A 240 3.79 0.38 -1.75
CA ASN A 240 4.80 -0.67 -1.60
C ASN A 240 4.06 -2.00 -1.41
N SER A 241 3.83 -2.72 -2.49
CA SER A 241 2.99 -3.92 -2.47
C SER A 241 3.83 -5.18 -2.50
N ARG A 242 3.17 -6.34 -2.36
CA ARG A 242 3.80 -7.65 -2.62
C ARG A 242 4.31 -7.80 -4.06
N MET A 243 3.82 -6.96 -4.99
CA MET A 243 4.19 -6.99 -6.41
C MET A 243 5.42 -6.13 -6.71
N GLY A 244 5.81 -5.26 -5.79
CA GLY A 244 6.97 -4.40 -5.96
C GLY A 244 6.89 -3.04 -5.29
N THR A 245 7.99 -2.31 -5.41
CA THR A 245 8.19 -0.94 -4.92
C THR A 245 7.47 0.10 -5.79
N VAL A 246 7.38 1.35 -5.33
CA VAL A 246 6.83 2.44 -6.16
C VAL A 246 7.73 2.73 -7.36
N GLU A 247 9.03 2.56 -7.23
CA GLU A 247 10.00 2.75 -8.30
C GLU A 247 9.76 1.72 -9.42
N GLU A 248 9.56 0.45 -9.06
CA GLU A 248 9.21 -0.62 -9.99
C GLU A 248 7.84 -0.37 -10.64
N LEU A 249 6.84 0.06 -9.86
CA LEU A 249 5.52 0.43 -10.38
C LEU A 249 5.62 1.56 -11.40
N ARG A 250 6.36 2.64 -11.08
CA ARG A 250 6.57 3.79 -11.96
C ARG A 250 7.31 3.38 -13.23
N LYS A 251 8.35 2.57 -13.10
CA LYS A 251 9.14 2.06 -14.24
C LYS A 251 8.28 1.24 -15.19
N MET A 252 7.50 0.29 -14.65
CA MET A 252 6.54 -0.50 -15.43
C MET A 252 5.52 0.39 -16.15
N ILE A 253 4.95 1.39 -15.47
CA ILE A 253 3.99 2.34 -16.07
C ILE A 253 4.63 3.07 -17.25
N ASN A 254 5.81 3.66 -17.05
CA ASN A 254 6.50 4.42 -18.09
C ASN A 254 6.86 3.54 -19.30
N THR A 255 7.40 2.34 -19.05
CA THR A 255 7.76 1.40 -20.12
C THR A 255 6.53 1.00 -20.94
N CYS A 256 5.43 0.64 -20.29
CA CYS A 256 4.18 0.29 -20.98
C CYS A 256 3.60 1.46 -21.79
N GLN A 257 3.61 2.68 -21.24
CA GLN A 257 3.13 3.86 -21.94
C GLN A 257 3.98 4.23 -23.16
N ILE A 258 5.31 4.10 -23.08
CA ILE A 258 6.22 4.27 -24.23
C ILE A 258 5.87 3.28 -25.35
N LYS A 259 5.46 2.05 -24.99
CA LYS A 259 5.03 1.02 -25.95
C LYS A 259 3.61 1.23 -26.48
N GLY A 260 2.90 2.27 -26.02
CA GLY A 260 1.57 2.61 -26.51
C GLY A 260 0.41 2.08 -25.66
N ILE A 261 0.66 1.56 -24.45
CA ILE A 261 -0.38 1.11 -23.51
C ILE A 261 -0.83 2.32 -22.67
N GLU A 262 -2.08 2.73 -22.81
CA GLU A 262 -2.61 3.95 -22.18
C GLU A 262 -3.08 3.72 -20.75
N SER A 263 -3.89 2.69 -20.53
CA SER A 263 -4.63 2.54 -19.28
C SER A 263 -4.00 1.54 -18.34
N ILE A 264 -3.37 2.01 -17.26
CA ILE A 264 -2.94 1.13 -16.17
C ILE A 264 -3.93 1.27 -15.01
N ARG A 265 -4.83 0.28 -14.87
CA ARG A 265 -5.87 0.28 -13.83
C ARG A 265 -5.39 -0.49 -12.60
N ARG A 266 -5.65 0.06 -11.41
CA ARG A 266 -5.27 -0.53 -10.12
C ARG A 266 -6.53 -1.04 -9.42
N CYS A 267 -6.50 -2.26 -8.90
CA CYS A 267 -7.71 -2.90 -8.36
C CYS A 267 -8.16 -2.42 -6.96
N CYS A 268 -7.32 -1.70 -6.18
CA CYS A 268 -7.71 -1.18 -4.86
C CYS A 268 -7.90 0.33 -4.83
N CYS A 269 -8.85 0.74 -3.98
CA CYS A 269 -9.56 2.03 -3.95
C CYS A 269 -10.56 2.21 -5.11
N GLN A 270 -11.69 1.50 -4.99
CA GLN A 270 -12.95 1.87 -5.65
C GLN A 270 -13.60 3.15 -5.09
N SER A 271 -12.92 3.94 -4.26
CA SER A 271 -13.43 5.22 -3.77
C SER A 271 -12.83 6.38 -4.56
N HIS A 272 -13.60 6.83 -5.55
CA HIS A 272 -13.48 8.06 -6.33
C HIS A 272 -12.30 8.17 -7.31
N GLU A 273 -12.63 7.89 -8.57
CA GLU A 273 -12.23 8.70 -9.72
C GLU A 273 -10.73 9.03 -9.86
N TRP A 274 -9.97 8.04 -10.31
CA TRP A 274 -9.00 8.33 -11.36
C TRP A 274 -9.77 8.32 -12.67
N GLN A 275 -10.50 9.41 -12.94
CA GLN A 275 -11.15 9.61 -14.23
C GLN A 275 -10.06 9.70 -15.29
N TRP A 276 -10.07 8.73 -16.20
CA TRP A 276 -9.46 8.86 -17.51
C TRP A 276 -10.30 9.88 -18.28
N GLN A 277 -9.76 11.09 -18.47
CA GLN A 277 -10.12 11.99 -19.57
C GLN A 277 -8.87 12.23 -20.40
#